data_AF-A0A0S7Y404-F1
#
_entry.id   AF-A0A0S7Y404-F1
#
_cell.length_a   1.000
_cell.length_b   1.000
_cell.length_c   1.000
_cell.angle_alpha   90.00
_cell.angle_beta   90.00
_cell.angle_gamma   90.00
#
_symmetry.space_group_name_H-M   'P 1'
#
loop_
_entity.id
_entity.type
_entity.pdbx_description
1 polymer ?
#
loop_
_entity_poly.entity_id
_entity_poly.type
_entity_poly.pdbx_seq_one_letter_code
_entity_poly.pdbx_strand_id
1 'polypeptide(L)' 'MAHKKAGGASKNGRDSAGQRLGIKAYGGQTVSAGSIILRQRGTKFFPGRNVGIGKDHTLFALAPGLVVFEPGKRVSIQEA' A
#
# COMPACT_ATOMS: atom_id res chain seq x y z
N MET A 1 47.06 25.73 21.26
CA MET A 1 46.33 24.70 20.48
C MET A 1 45.56 23.82 21.45
N ALA A 2 44.26 24.09 21.64
CA ALA A 2 43.42 23.33 22.57
C ALA A 2 42.83 22.12 21.83
N HIS A 3 43.38 20.93 22.08
CA HIS A 3 42.74 19.69 21.62
C HIS A 3 41.45 19.46 22.43
N LYS A 4 40.32 19.86 21.88
CA LYS A 4 39.07 19.17 22.15
C LYS A 4 38.58 18.62 20.82
N LYS A 5 38.78 17.33 20.62
CA LYS A 5 38.15 16.58 19.52
C LYS A 5 36.66 16.48 19.88
N ALA A 6 35.92 17.57 19.72
CA ALA A 6 34.49 17.60 19.96
C ALA A 6 33.79 16.86 18.82
N GLY A 7 33.88 15.53 18.84
CA GLY A 7 33.03 14.66 18.03
C GLY A 7 31.64 14.68 18.64
N GLY A 8 30.75 15.53 18.12
CA GLY A 8 29.35 15.51 18.53
C GLY A 8 28.71 14.18 18.17
N ALA A 9 28.28 13.40 19.17
CA ALA A 9 27.45 12.23 18.93
C ALA A 9 26.08 12.69 18.40
N SER A 10 25.69 12.19 17.23
CA SER A 10 24.36 12.44 16.67
C SER A 10 23.28 11.90 17.62
N LYS A 11 22.29 12.75 17.97
CA LYS A 11 21.10 12.35 18.72
C LYS A 11 19.98 11.82 17.80
N ASN A 12 20.25 11.70 16.50
CA ASN A 12 19.30 11.29 15.48
C ASN A 12 19.43 9.78 15.26
N GLY A 13 18.67 9.00 16.02
CA GLY A 13 18.60 7.54 15.91
C GLY A 13 17.18 6.99 16.07
N ARG A 14 16.16 7.84 15.96
CA ARG A 14 14.76 7.41 16.04
C ARG A 14 14.24 7.10 14.65
N ASP A 15 13.78 5.88 14.46
CA ASP A 15 13.01 5.50 13.30
C ASP A 15 11.72 4.78 13.75
N SER A 16 10.69 4.86 12.92
CA SER A 16 9.43 4.16 13.16
C SER A 16 9.48 2.77 12.55
N ALA A 17 8.75 1.82 13.15
CA ALA A 17 8.63 0.49 12.58
C ALA A 17 7.97 0.53 11.18
N GLY A 18 8.46 -0.32 10.28
CA GLY A 18 7.87 -0.48 8.94
C GLY A 18 6.41 -0.95 9.00
N GLN A 19 5.54 -0.25 8.28
CA GLN A 19 4.08 -0.47 8.33
C GLN A 19 3.56 -1.53 7.33
N ARG A 20 4.48 -2.23 6.63
CA ARG A 20 4.15 -3.30 5.65
C ARG A 20 3.12 -2.91 4.58
N LEU A 21 3.15 -1.64 4.17
CA LEU A 21 2.35 -1.10 3.07
C LEU A 21 2.75 -1.77 1.74
N GLY A 22 1.91 -1.63 0.73
CA GLY A 22 2.16 -2.13 -0.61
C GLY A 22 1.07 -3.07 -1.13
N ILE A 23 1.26 -3.50 -2.37
CA ILE A 23 0.38 -4.40 -3.11
C ILE A 23 0.40 -5.77 -2.43
N LYS A 24 -0.78 -6.40 -2.34
CA LYS A 24 -1.00 -7.73 -1.76
C LYS A 24 -1.48 -8.72 -2.81
N ALA A 25 -2.26 -8.27 -3.80
CA ALA A 25 -2.61 -9.03 -4.97
C ALA A 25 -2.23 -8.26 -6.25
N TYR A 26 -1.48 -8.91 -7.13
CA TYR A 26 -1.00 -8.32 -8.39
C TYR A 26 -2.00 -8.53 -9.53
N GLY A 27 -1.82 -7.78 -10.62
CA GLY A 27 -2.64 -7.94 -11.82
C GLY A 27 -2.55 -9.37 -12.36
N GLY A 28 -3.69 -9.95 -12.75
CA GLY A 28 -3.76 -11.34 -13.21
C GLY A 28 -3.95 -12.38 -12.11
N GLN A 29 -4.03 -11.99 -10.85
CA GLN A 29 -4.30 -12.92 -9.74
C GLN A 29 -5.79 -13.01 -9.44
N THR A 30 -6.26 -14.23 -9.17
CA THR A 30 -7.62 -14.49 -8.68
C THR A 30 -7.71 -14.20 -7.19
N VAL A 31 -8.73 -13.44 -6.79
CA VAL A 31 -9.00 -13.08 -5.40
C VAL A 31 -10.44 -13.45 -5.03
N SER A 32 -10.67 -13.80 -3.76
CA SER A 32 -12.02 -13.95 -3.22
C SER A 32 -12.60 -12.60 -2.81
N ALA A 33 -13.92 -12.51 -2.67
CA ALA A 33 -14.56 -11.37 -2.02
C ALA A 33 -13.97 -11.13 -0.61
N GLY A 34 -13.78 -9.88 -0.24
CA GLY A 34 -13.16 -9.45 1.02
C GLY A 34 -11.63 -9.46 1.04
N SER A 35 -10.96 -10.01 0.01
CA SER A 35 -9.50 -10.03 -0.06
C SER A 35 -8.90 -8.62 -0.14
N ILE A 36 -7.76 -8.40 0.52
CA ILE A 36 -7.03 -7.14 0.45
C ILE A 36 -6.16 -7.11 -0.80
N ILE A 37 -6.28 -6.06 -1.60
CA ILE A 37 -5.53 -5.89 -2.85
C ILE A 37 -4.30 -4.98 -2.63
N LEU A 38 -4.48 -3.88 -1.89
CA LEU A 38 -3.43 -2.88 -1.67
C LEU A 38 -3.59 -2.20 -0.32
N ARG A 39 -2.52 -2.17 0.48
CA ARG A 39 -2.44 -1.29 1.66
C ARG A 39 -1.64 -0.05 1.33
N GLN A 40 -2.25 1.12 1.44
CA GLN A 40 -1.62 2.39 1.07
C GLN A 40 -1.85 3.46 2.13
N ARG A 41 -1.09 4.56 2.04
CA ARG A 41 -1.35 5.78 2.80
C ARG A 41 -1.73 6.87 1.81
N GLY A 42 -2.93 7.42 1.99
CA GLY A 42 -3.61 8.18 0.96
C GLY A 42 -4.03 7.30 -0.23
N THR A 43 -4.72 7.91 -1.19
CA THR A 43 -5.19 7.28 -2.42
C THR A 43 -4.16 7.42 -3.53
N LYS A 44 -3.16 6.53 -3.55
CA LYS A 44 -2.27 6.39 -4.72
C LYS A 44 -2.99 5.67 -5.85
N PHE A 45 -3.72 4.61 -5.50
CA PHE A 45 -4.64 3.93 -6.37
C PHE A 45 -6.08 4.15 -5.90
N PHE A 46 -7.00 4.20 -6.86
CA PHE A 46 -8.41 4.44 -6.65
C PHE A 46 -9.21 3.16 -6.87
N PRO A 47 -10.33 2.97 -6.14
CA PRO A 47 -11.22 1.85 -6.39
C PRO A 47 -11.85 1.98 -7.78
N GLY A 48 -11.82 0.87 -8.53
CA GLY A 48 -12.54 0.69 -9.79
C GLY A 48 -13.75 -0.23 -9.60
N ARG A 49 -14.07 -1.04 -10.61
CA ARG A 49 -15.20 -1.99 -10.57
C ARG A 49 -14.93 -3.07 -9.51
N ASN A 50 -15.93 -3.40 -8.70
CA ASN A 50 -15.88 -4.48 -7.70
C ASN A 50 -14.76 -4.33 -6.64
N VAL A 51 -14.27 -3.10 -6.40
CA VAL A 51 -13.26 -2.79 -5.39
C VAL A 51 -13.76 -1.69 -4.48
N GLY A 52 -13.63 -1.91 -3.17
CA GLY A 52 -13.96 -0.94 -2.13
C GLY A 52 -12.71 -0.26 -1.56
N ILE A 53 -12.91 0.88 -0.90
CA ILE A 53 -11.86 1.60 -0.15
C ILE A 53 -12.21 1.66 1.33
N GLY A 54 -11.26 1.26 2.18
CA GLY A 54 -11.39 1.36 3.64
C GLY A 54 -11.08 2.77 4.16
N LYS A 55 -11.38 3.01 5.44
CA LYS A 55 -11.08 4.28 6.13
C LYS A 55 -9.58 4.62 6.12
N ASP A 56 -8.72 3.60 6.11
CA ASP A 56 -7.26 3.75 6.04
C ASP A 56 -6.73 3.86 4.60
N HIS A 57 -7.63 3.95 3.61
CA HIS A 57 -7.37 3.92 2.17
C HIS A 57 -6.92 2.57 1.60
N THR A 58 -7.02 1.48 2.37
CA THR A 58 -6.78 0.12 1.87
C THR A 58 -7.84 -0.26 0.82
N LEU A 59 -7.41 -0.83 -0.30
CA LEU A 59 -8.30 -1.36 -1.33
C LEU A 59 -8.57 -2.85 -1.10
N PHE A 60 -9.83 -3.24 -1.19
CA PHE A 60 -10.29 -4.62 -0.98
C PHE A 60 -11.34 -5.05 -2.02
N ALA A 61 -11.42 -6.35 -2.25
CA ALA A 61 -12.35 -6.97 -3.19
C ALA A 61 -13.78 -6.96 -2.67
N LEU A 62 -14.75 -6.48 -3.46
CA LEU A 62 -16.18 -6.61 -3.16
C LEU A 62 -16.78 -7.90 -3.74
N ALA A 63 -16.20 -8.40 -4.83
CA ALA A 63 -16.60 -9.64 -5.51
C ALA A 63 -15.37 -10.50 -5.81
N PRO A 64 -15.52 -11.83 -5.96
CA PRO A 64 -14.43 -12.68 -6.42
C PRO A 64 -14.13 -12.42 -7.91
N GLY A 65 -12.89 -12.64 -8.32
CA GLY A 65 -12.49 -12.49 -9.71
C GLY A 65 -11.01 -12.18 -9.88
N LEU A 66 -10.66 -11.63 -11.03
CA LEU A 66 -9.30 -11.33 -11.47
C LEU A 66 -8.95 -9.86 -11.22
N VAL A 67 -7.83 -9.60 -10.54
CA VAL A 67 -7.34 -8.24 -10.29
C VAL A 67 -6.79 -7.62 -11.57
N VAL A 68 -7.26 -6.43 -11.90
CA VAL A 68 -6.80 -5.65 -13.06
C VAL A 68 -6.43 -4.24 -12.62
N PHE A 69 -5.20 -3.84 -12.97
CA PHE A 69 -4.73 -2.47 -12.81
C PHE A 69 -4.99 -1.70 -14.09
N GLU A 70 -5.87 -0.71 -14.03
CA GLU A 70 -6.28 0.10 -15.17
C GLU A 70 -5.37 1.34 -15.33
N PRO A 71 -5.31 1.90 -16.55
CA PRO A 71 -4.76 3.23 -16.76
C PRO A 71 -5.41 4.27 -15.82
N GLY A 72 -4.64 5.25 -15.35
CA GLY A 72 -5.16 6.26 -14.42
C GLY A 72 -5.21 5.81 -12.95
N LYS A 73 -4.42 4.80 -12.56
CA LYS A 73 -4.24 4.32 -11.18
C LYS A 73 -5.53 3.76 -10.56
N ARG A 74 -6.43 3.18 -11.37
CA ARG A 74 -7.60 2.46 -10.87
C ARG A 74 -7.31 0.98 -10.72
N VAL A 75 -7.95 0.35 -9.75
CA VAL A 75 -7.85 -1.10 -9.52
C VAL A 75 -9.25 -1.67 -9.53
N SER A 76 -9.48 -2.61 -10.44
CA SER A 76 -10.77 -3.27 -10.64
C SER A 76 -10.64 -4.77 -10.48
N ILE A 77 -11.75 -5.43 -10.18
CA ILE A 77 -11.88 -6.89 -10.27
C ILE A 77 -12.82 -7.21 -11.42
N GLN A 78 -12.29 -7.94 -12.39
CA GLN A 78 -13.07 -8.51 -13.48
C GLN A 78 -13.61 -9.88 -13.04
N GLU A 79 -14.87 -10.15 -13.37
CA GLU A 79 -15.45 -11.48 -13.18
C GLU A 79 -14.69 -12.48 -14.05
N ALA A 80 -14.41 -13.66 -13.49
CA ALA A 80 -13.80 -14.76 -14.23
C ALA A 80 -14.85 -15.47 -15.09
#